data_AF-A0A2P5Y7W3-F1
#
_entry.id   AF-A0A2P5Y7W3-F1
#
_cell.length_a   1.000
_cell.length_b   1.000
_cell.length_c   1.000
_cell.angle_alpha   90.00
_cell.angle_beta   90.00
_cell.angle_gamma   90.00
#
_symmetry.space_group_name_H-M   'P 1'
#
loop_
_entity.id
_entity.type
_entity.pdbx_description
1 polymer ?
#
loop_
_entity_poly.entity_id
_entity_poly.type
_entity_poly.pdbx_seq_one_letter_code
_entity_poly.pdbx_strand_id
1 'polypeptide(L)'
;MVKGGQNLPADVIQVIDQLERHCLSPDGSLISKSAYYDLQLAREEMSRERLRYLEAMAIYCEAIAMVEEYQQAVSVANLGGIRDIQGFYPQLGLKNSPKVYETLEHRLVVAEAAQRLRLPLISKDGEIHEEEIEKWSIMSRSSLDSTSTSLTISSSSNSLNYANSAATSGAAANNTGDSGEPGVGGVPNRFLGITPAYLWQTQLQRVPLSMDMADYQLTLSREIDARLKSKCDKLADAFVDDIDSSSGSQSSSSRLPERVKLIIEEIEREEAALREDLYSADRKFAEYYNVLEQILGVLIKLVKDLKLQHQHQYDELQKTWLCKRCETMSAKLRVLEHVLLLETYTQESIPALHKIRKYLVEATEEASAAYNKAVTRLREYQGVDPHFDTIARQYHDVVKKLENMQWTIHQVEMDLKRLPDHVSS
;
A
#
# COMPACT_ATOMS: atom_id res chain seq x y z
N MET A 1 13.35 19.74 33.91
CA MET A 1 13.73 20.96 33.17
C MET A 1 14.94 20.64 32.31
N VAL A 2 14.75 20.48 30.99
CA VAL A 2 15.85 20.47 30.00
C VAL A 2 15.42 21.43 28.90
N LYS A 3 16.09 22.58 28.84
CA LYS A 3 15.95 23.57 27.76
C LYS A 3 16.49 22.96 26.48
N GLY A 4 15.60 22.52 25.60
CA GLY A 4 15.94 21.98 24.28
C GLY A 4 15.01 22.55 23.20
N GLY A 5 14.82 23.86 23.20
CA GLY A 5 13.92 24.57 22.29
C GLY A 5 14.65 25.64 21.49
N GLN A 6 15.75 25.30 20.82
CA GLN A 6 16.52 26.28 20.05
C GLN A 6 16.26 26.26 18.54
N ASN A 7 15.49 25.32 17.99
CA ASN A 7 15.22 25.26 16.54
C ASN A 7 13.78 24.83 16.22
N LEU A 8 12.79 25.31 16.96
CA LEU A 8 11.38 25.08 16.62
C LEU A 8 10.76 26.40 16.12
N PRO A 9 10.01 26.39 15.00
CA PRO A 9 9.28 27.57 14.55
C PRO A 9 8.43 28.14 15.69
N ALA A 10 8.33 29.47 15.80
CA ALA A 10 7.60 30.14 16.88
C ALA A 10 6.17 29.59 17.04
N ASP A 11 5.51 29.26 15.92
CA ASP A 11 4.19 28.61 15.85
C ASP A 11 4.13 27.29 16.62
N VAL A 12 5.20 26.48 16.58
CA VAL A 12 5.26 25.18 17.26
C VAL A 12 5.46 25.35 18.77
N ILE A 13 6.25 26.34 19.17
CA ILE A 13 6.46 26.67 20.60
C ILE A 13 5.16 27.19 21.21
N GLN A 14 4.43 28.04 20.48
CA GLN A 14 3.12 28.56 20.90
C GLN A 14 2.08 27.44 21.03
N VAL A 15 2.09 26.45 20.13
CA VAL A 15 1.20 25.28 20.21
C VAL A 15 1.57 24.34 21.35
N ILE A 16 2.86 24.12 21.61
CA ILE A 16 3.31 23.33 22.77
C ILE A 16 2.83 24.00 24.06
N ASP A 17 2.96 25.32 24.16
CA ASP A 17 2.53 26.09 25.33
C ASP A 17 0.98 26.09 25.49
N GLN A 18 0.23 26.13 24.39
CA GLN A 18 -1.23 25.98 24.41
C GLN A 18 -1.67 24.56 24.78
N LEU A 19 -0.99 23.53 24.26
CA LEU A 19 -1.25 22.13 24.62
C LEU A 19 -0.88 21.85 26.08
N GLU A 20 0.22 22.42 26.58
CA GLU A 20 0.64 22.29 27.98
C GLU A 20 -0.37 22.92 28.94
N ARG A 21 -0.94 24.08 28.59
CA ARG A 21 -1.93 24.77 29.42
C ARG A 21 -3.33 24.16 29.37
N HIS A 22 -3.80 23.72 28.20
CA HIS A 22 -5.20 23.32 28.02
C HIS A 22 -5.40 21.80 27.94
N CYS A 23 -4.43 21.06 27.40
CA CYS A 23 -4.56 19.62 27.13
C CYS A 23 -3.65 18.74 27.99
N LEU A 24 -2.64 19.31 28.67
CA LEU A 24 -1.67 18.57 29.48
C LEU A 24 -1.46 19.19 30.87
N SER A 25 -2.41 20.00 31.33
CA SER A 25 -2.34 20.62 32.67
C SER A 25 -2.15 19.53 33.73
N PRO A 26 -1.19 19.68 34.67
CA PRO A 26 -0.91 18.69 35.71
C PRO A 26 -2.14 18.30 36.53
N ASP A 27 -3.09 19.23 36.66
CA ASP A 27 -4.27 19.11 37.51
C ASP A 27 -5.44 18.37 36.84
N GLY A 28 -5.35 18.08 35.53
CA GLY A 28 -6.39 17.36 34.78
C GLY A 28 -7.76 18.05 34.77
N SER A 29 -7.83 19.33 35.14
CA SER A 29 -9.07 20.07 35.44
C SER A 29 -9.95 20.36 34.22
N LEU A 30 -9.38 20.30 33.02
CA LEU A 30 -10.03 20.68 31.76
C LEU A 30 -10.38 19.49 30.86
N ILE A 31 -10.11 18.26 31.31
CA ILE A 31 -10.22 17.04 30.50
C ILE A 31 -11.00 15.99 31.30
N SER A 32 -11.77 15.15 30.62
CA SER A 32 -12.44 14.04 31.29
C SER A 32 -11.41 13.10 31.93
N LYS A 33 -11.72 12.54 33.11
CA LYS A 33 -10.79 11.67 33.84
C LYS A 33 -10.25 10.53 32.97
N SER A 34 -11.08 9.95 32.10
CA SER A 34 -10.66 8.89 31.18
C SER A 34 -9.64 9.37 30.14
N ALA A 35 -9.90 10.50 29.48
CA ALA A 35 -9.00 11.04 28.47
C ALA A 35 -7.67 11.52 29.08
N TYR A 36 -7.68 12.00 30.33
CA TYR A 36 -6.44 12.33 31.06
C TYR A 36 -5.56 11.09 31.27
N TYR A 37 -6.14 9.97 31.72
CA TYR A 37 -5.38 8.72 31.92
C TYR A 37 -4.85 8.15 30.60
N ASP A 38 -5.63 8.21 29.52
CA ASP A 38 -5.21 7.75 28.19
C ASP A 38 -4.04 8.60 27.65
N LEU A 39 -4.09 9.92 27.82
CA LEU A 39 -3.00 10.82 27.43
C LEU A 39 -1.74 10.62 28.28
N GLN A 40 -1.90 10.36 29.58
CA GLN A 40 -0.78 10.04 30.44
C GLN A 40 -0.10 8.72 30.03
N LEU A 41 -0.90 7.69 29.74
CA LEU A 41 -0.42 6.40 29.27
C LEU A 41 0.30 6.53 27.92
N ALA A 42 -0.27 7.27 26.96
CA ALA A 42 0.36 7.53 25.67
C ALA A 42 1.71 8.28 25.82
N ARG A 43 1.81 9.20 26.78
CA ARG A 43 3.06 9.92 27.09
C ARG A 43 4.12 8.97 27.64
N GLU A 44 3.74 8.09 28.56
CA GLU A 44 4.63 7.08 29.12
C GLU A 44 5.10 6.12 28.03
N GLU A 45 4.20 5.64 27.16
CA GLU A 45 4.54 4.79 26.02
C GLU A 45 5.48 5.48 25.04
N MET A 46 5.21 6.72 24.65
CA MET A 46 6.09 7.48 23.76
C MET A 46 7.47 7.72 24.40
N SER A 47 7.52 8.01 25.70
CA SER A 47 8.79 8.18 26.41
C SER A 47 9.59 6.88 26.48
N ARG A 48 8.89 5.74 26.67
CA ARG A 48 9.48 4.40 26.70
C ARG A 48 10.00 4.00 25.32
N GLU A 49 9.25 4.30 24.26
CA GLU A 49 9.67 4.02 22.89
C GLU A 49 10.84 4.90 22.46
N ARG A 50 10.86 6.18 22.86
CA ARG A 50 12.02 7.06 22.67
C ARG A 50 13.26 6.50 23.38
N LEU A 51 13.10 5.99 24.59
CA LEU A 51 14.20 5.40 25.34
C LEU A 51 14.72 4.12 24.65
N ARG A 52 13.82 3.23 24.20
CA ARG A 52 14.19 2.06 23.39
C ARG A 52 14.91 2.42 22.09
N TYR A 53 14.49 3.49 21.42
CA TYR A 53 15.16 3.98 20.23
C TYR A 53 16.60 4.45 20.55
N LEU A 54 16.79 5.18 21.65
CA LEU A 54 18.12 5.62 22.08
C LEU A 54 19.00 4.44 22.51
N GLU A 55 18.44 3.44 23.19
CA GLU A 55 19.13 2.19 23.51
C GLU A 55 19.54 1.43 22.24
N ALA A 56 18.62 1.27 21.29
CA ALA A 56 18.92 0.63 20.00
C ALA A 56 19.99 1.39 19.21
N MET A 57 19.97 2.73 19.25
CA MET A 57 20.99 3.58 18.64
C MET A 57 22.36 3.36 19.30
N ALA A 58 22.42 3.31 20.64
CA ALA A 58 23.67 3.05 21.36
C ALA A 58 24.24 1.67 21.00
N ILE A 59 23.39 0.63 20.98
CA ILE A 59 23.78 -0.73 20.57
C ILE A 59 24.29 -0.74 19.13
N TYR A 60 23.64 -0.02 18.22
CA TYR A 60 24.06 0.08 16.82
C TYR A 60 25.43 0.77 16.69
N CYS A 61 25.66 1.87 17.41
CA CYS A 61 26.95 2.56 17.44
C CYS A 61 28.07 1.65 17.98
N GLU A 62 27.81 0.88 19.04
CA GLU A 62 28.78 -0.04 19.62
C GLU A 62 29.06 -1.24 18.69
N ALA A 63 28.04 -1.73 17.97
CA ALA A 63 28.19 -2.76 16.95
C ALA A 63 29.05 -2.30 15.76
N ILE A 64 28.88 -1.05 15.32
CA ILE A 64 29.74 -0.44 14.28
C ILE A 64 31.18 -0.34 14.78
N ALA A 65 31.40 0.21 15.98
CA ALA A 65 32.74 0.37 16.55
C ALA A 65 33.49 -0.98 16.62
N MET A 66 32.80 -2.07 17.00
CA MET A 66 33.40 -3.42 17.01
C MET A 66 33.80 -3.93 15.61
N VAL A 67 33.07 -3.56 14.56
CA VAL A 67 33.43 -3.93 13.17
C VAL A 67 34.57 -3.07 12.66
N GLU A 68 34.59 -1.79 12.99
CA GLU A 68 35.68 -0.87 12.66
C GLU A 68 36.99 -1.29 13.33
N GLU A 69 36.96 -1.65 14.62
CA GLU A 69 38.11 -2.21 15.34
C GLU A 69 38.63 -3.50 14.69
N TYR A 70 37.73 -4.38 14.23
CA TYR A 70 38.10 -5.58 13.47
C TYR A 70 38.73 -5.24 12.12
N GLN A 71 38.13 -4.35 11.33
CA GLN A 71 38.64 -3.89 10.04
C GLN A 71 40.04 -3.28 10.19
N GLN A 72 40.23 -2.49 11.25
CA GLN A 72 41.50 -1.85 11.57
C GLN A 72 42.55 -2.89 11.99
N ALA A 73 42.19 -3.87 12.82
CA ALA A 73 43.07 -4.98 13.18
C ALA A 73 43.50 -5.82 11.97
N VAL A 74 42.57 -6.13 11.05
CA VAL A 74 42.87 -6.84 9.79
C VAL A 74 43.79 -6.02 8.89
N SER A 75 43.58 -4.70 8.80
CA SER A 75 44.44 -3.81 8.02
C SER A 75 45.88 -3.76 8.54
N VAL A 76 46.06 -3.72 9.87
CA VAL A 76 47.38 -3.73 10.52
C VAL A 76 48.08 -5.08 10.34
N ALA A 77 47.33 -6.19 10.42
CA ALA A 77 47.87 -7.53 10.16
C ALA A 77 48.35 -7.70 8.70
N ASN A 78 47.61 -7.15 7.73
CA ASN A 78 47.96 -7.20 6.30
C ASN A 78 49.19 -6.34 5.95
N LEU A 79 49.39 -5.20 6.61
CA LEU A 79 50.60 -4.37 6.47
C LEU A 79 51.87 -5.01 7.06
N GLY A 80 51.72 -5.91 8.04
CA GLY A 80 52.82 -6.61 8.69
C GLY A 80 53.35 -7.85 7.96
N GLY A 81 52.69 -8.33 6.90
CA GLY A 81 53.12 -9.51 6.14
C GLY A 81 53.03 -10.85 6.89
N ILE A 82 52.27 -10.91 7.99
CA ILE A 82 52.19 -12.08 8.87
C ILE A 82 51.05 -13.01 8.41
N ARG A 83 51.40 -14.24 7.99
CA ARG A 83 50.44 -15.23 7.44
C ARG A 83 49.63 -15.99 8.51
N ASP A 84 50.03 -15.94 9.77
CA ASP A 84 49.34 -16.66 10.86
C ASP A 84 48.49 -15.70 11.70
N ILE A 85 47.38 -15.27 11.11
CA ILE A 85 46.42 -14.31 11.68
C ILE A 85 45.80 -14.87 12.99
N GLN A 86 45.72 -16.20 13.10
CA GLN A 86 44.97 -16.90 14.15
C GLN A 86 45.60 -16.83 15.56
N GLY A 87 46.91 -16.54 15.69
CA GLY A 87 47.61 -16.45 16.97
C GLY A 87 47.65 -15.05 17.61
N PHE A 88 47.38 -14.00 16.83
CA PHE A 88 47.55 -12.61 17.25
C PHE A 88 46.25 -11.90 17.66
N TYR A 89 45.09 -12.54 17.48
CA TYR A 89 43.78 -11.99 17.85
C TYR A 89 43.67 -11.48 19.31
N PRO A 90 44.21 -12.17 20.33
CA PRO A 90 44.16 -11.68 21.71
C PRO A 90 45.05 -10.44 21.97
N GLN A 91 46.09 -10.24 21.16
CA GLN A 91 47.03 -9.12 21.30
C GLN A 91 46.54 -7.85 20.59
N LEU A 92 45.65 -7.99 19.60
CA LEU A 92 44.94 -6.88 18.93
C LEU A 92 43.62 -6.49 19.62
N GLY A 93 43.34 -7.00 20.83
CA GLY A 93 42.14 -6.65 21.60
C GLY A 93 40.85 -7.33 21.14
N LEU A 94 40.90 -8.21 20.14
CA LEU A 94 39.74 -8.94 19.62
C LEU A 94 39.41 -10.13 20.53
N LYS A 95 38.20 -10.14 21.09
CA LYS A 95 37.76 -11.14 22.07
C LYS A 95 37.07 -12.36 21.44
N ASN A 96 36.63 -12.24 20.18
CA ASN A 96 35.81 -13.24 19.49
C ASN A 96 36.45 -13.76 18.22
N SER A 97 35.91 -14.86 17.67
CA SER A 97 36.41 -15.44 16.41
C SER A 97 36.06 -14.55 15.20
N PRO A 98 36.86 -14.56 14.12
CA PRO A 98 36.71 -13.68 12.96
C PRO A 98 35.34 -13.81 12.29
N LYS A 99 34.82 -15.04 12.27
CA LYS A 99 33.51 -15.39 11.70
C LYS A 99 32.35 -14.67 12.37
N VAL A 100 32.49 -14.27 13.64
CA VAL A 100 31.47 -13.50 14.36
C VAL A 100 31.41 -12.06 13.86
N TYR A 101 32.57 -11.43 13.61
CA TYR A 101 32.65 -10.07 13.09
C TYR A 101 32.16 -9.98 11.64
N GLU A 102 32.54 -10.94 10.78
CA GLU A 102 32.03 -11.03 9.40
C GLU A 102 30.51 -11.24 9.35
N THR A 103 29.97 -12.06 10.26
CA THR A 103 28.51 -12.27 10.36
C THR A 103 27.81 -11.02 10.88
N LEU A 104 28.42 -10.30 11.81
CA LEU A 104 27.90 -9.04 12.34
C LEU A 104 27.89 -7.95 11.27
N GLU A 105 28.98 -7.78 10.52
CA GLU A 105 29.09 -6.89 9.37
C GLU A 105 28.00 -7.19 8.33
N HIS A 106 27.87 -8.45 7.91
CA HIS A 106 26.82 -8.85 6.97
C HIS A 106 25.42 -8.54 7.51
N ARG A 107 25.17 -8.75 8.82
CA ARG A 107 23.88 -8.44 9.43
C ARG A 107 23.62 -6.95 9.56
N LEU A 108 24.63 -6.14 9.83
CA LEU A 108 24.53 -4.68 9.83
C LEU A 108 24.22 -4.19 8.43
N VAL A 109 24.89 -4.71 7.39
CA VAL A 109 24.61 -4.40 5.97
C VAL A 109 23.16 -4.73 5.61
N VAL A 110 22.66 -5.91 5.99
CA VAL A 110 21.27 -6.33 5.72
C VAL A 110 20.27 -5.50 6.52
N ALA A 111 20.56 -5.19 7.79
CA ALA A 111 19.70 -4.37 8.63
C ALA A 111 19.65 -2.93 8.12
N GLU A 112 20.78 -2.38 7.69
CA GLU A 112 20.90 -1.06 7.09
C GLU A 112 20.19 -1.02 5.73
N ALA A 113 20.37 -2.02 4.86
CA ALA A 113 19.60 -2.14 3.62
C ALA A 113 18.08 -2.24 3.88
N ALA A 114 17.66 -3.01 4.89
CA ALA A 114 16.26 -3.14 5.28
C ALA A 114 15.69 -1.83 5.89
N GLN A 115 16.51 -1.06 6.61
CA GLN A 115 16.15 0.27 7.10
C GLN A 115 16.09 1.28 5.95
N ARG A 116 17.03 1.25 4.99
CA ARG A 116 17.04 2.09 3.78
C ARG A 116 15.85 1.83 2.85
N LEU A 117 15.24 0.65 2.93
CA LEU A 117 13.99 0.32 2.25
C LEU A 117 12.73 0.80 3.02
N ARG A 118 12.86 1.13 4.32
CA ARG A 118 11.77 1.56 5.20
C ARG A 118 11.82 3.05 5.61
N LEU A 119 12.98 3.69 5.52
CA LEU A 119 13.24 5.07 5.92
C LEU A 119 14.04 5.79 4.82
N PRO A 120 13.71 7.05 4.49
CA PRO A 120 14.52 7.88 3.61
C PRO A 120 15.93 8.09 4.18
N LEU A 121 16.93 7.97 3.32
CA LEU A 121 18.36 8.14 3.63
C LEU A 121 18.66 9.58 4.07
N ILE A 122 18.89 9.80 5.36
CA ILE A 122 19.41 11.06 5.90
C ILE A 122 20.67 10.72 6.71
N SER A 123 21.84 11.13 6.22
CA SER A 123 23.06 11.22 7.04
C SER A 123 22.93 12.44 7.97
N LYS A 124 23.63 12.41 9.12
CA LYS A 124 23.55 13.45 10.14
C LYS A 124 23.95 14.86 9.68
N ASP A 125 24.57 15.02 8.51
CA ASP A 125 25.01 16.31 7.97
C ASP A 125 24.56 16.60 6.52
N GLY A 126 23.59 15.86 5.97
CA GLY A 126 23.02 16.20 4.65
C GLY A 126 23.98 16.08 3.45
N GLU A 127 25.23 15.67 3.65
CA GLU A 127 26.15 15.28 2.59
C GLU A 127 26.11 13.76 2.37
N ILE A 128 25.94 13.39 1.11
CA ILE A 128 26.00 12.01 0.60
C ILE A 128 27.47 11.75 0.27
N HIS A 129 28.20 11.04 1.14
CA HIS A 129 29.56 10.59 0.80
C HIS A 129 29.46 9.39 -0.15
N GLU A 130 29.59 9.66 -1.45
CA GLU A 130 29.55 8.69 -2.55
C GLU A 130 30.67 7.62 -2.48
N GLU A 131 31.77 7.90 -1.77
CA GLU A 131 32.95 7.02 -1.72
C GLU A 131 32.70 5.70 -0.95
N GLU A 132 31.76 5.68 -0.01
CA GLU A 132 31.38 4.48 0.73
C GLU A 132 30.40 3.60 -0.08
N ILE A 133 29.54 4.22 -0.88
CA ILE A 133 28.53 3.53 -1.70
C ILE A 133 29.19 2.67 -2.80
N GLU A 134 30.29 3.15 -3.40
CA GLU A 134 31.06 2.38 -4.38
C GLU A 134 31.85 1.24 -3.75
N LYS A 135 32.49 1.45 -2.59
CA LYS A 135 33.27 0.40 -1.89
C LYS A 135 32.40 -0.80 -1.49
N TRP A 136 31.16 -0.56 -1.04
CA TRP A 136 30.27 -1.61 -0.53
C TRP A 136 29.52 -2.35 -1.66
N SER A 137 29.31 -1.68 -2.80
CA SER A 137 28.78 -2.31 -4.03
C SER A 137 29.74 -3.32 -4.65
N ILE A 138 31.05 -3.17 -4.44
CA ILE A 138 32.07 -4.09 -4.96
C ILE A 138 32.16 -5.35 -4.07
N MET A 139 32.00 -5.21 -2.75
CA MET A 139 32.04 -6.33 -1.80
C MET A 139 30.86 -7.31 -2.01
N SER A 140 29.67 -6.77 -2.31
CA SER A 140 28.41 -7.53 -2.42
C SER A 140 28.29 -8.42 -3.68
N ARG A 141 29.25 -8.38 -4.62
CA ARG A 141 29.17 -9.10 -5.90
C ARG A 141 30.17 -10.25 -6.04
N SER A 142 30.94 -10.57 -4.99
CA SER A 142 32.06 -11.53 -5.09
C SER A 142 31.78 -12.94 -4.53
N SER A 143 30.59 -13.25 -4.00
CA SER A 143 30.36 -14.52 -3.28
C SER A 143 29.23 -15.43 -3.78
N LEU A 144 28.73 -15.26 -5.01
CA LEU A 144 27.70 -16.15 -5.56
C LEU A 144 28.10 -16.67 -6.94
N ASP A 145 29.12 -17.51 -6.95
CA ASP A 145 29.28 -18.48 -8.03
C ASP A 145 29.54 -19.86 -7.41
N SER A 146 28.49 -20.68 -7.36
CA SER A 146 28.55 -22.15 -7.29
C SER A 146 27.12 -22.72 -7.36
N THR A 147 26.75 -23.10 -8.58
CA THR A 147 26.04 -24.36 -8.92
C THR A 147 24.71 -24.66 -8.23
N SER A 148 23.59 -24.47 -8.95
CA SER A 148 22.60 -25.54 -9.21
C SER A 148 21.41 -25.05 -10.03
N THR A 149 21.17 -25.73 -11.14
CA THR A 149 20.03 -25.61 -12.05
C THR A 149 18.77 -26.22 -11.42
N SER A 150 17.65 -25.49 -11.39
CA SER A 150 16.31 -26.10 -11.37
C SER A 150 15.21 -25.08 -11.70
N LEU A 151 14.40 -25.44 -12.69
CA LEU A 151 13.23 -24.74 -13.22
C LEU A 151 12.08 -24.68 -12.20
N THR A 152 11.33 -23.57 -12.15
CA THR A 152 9.86 -23.60 -11.98
C THR A 152 9.21 -22.34 -12.56
N ILE A 153 8.26 -22.58 -13.47
CA ILE A 153 7.35 -21.64 -14.11
C ILE A 153 6.15 -21.42 -13.17
N SER A 154 5.62 -20.20 -13.08
CA SER A 154 4.24 -19.98 -12.65
C SER A 154 3.66 -18.74 -13.34
N SER A 155 2.70 -19.01 -14.22
CA SER A 155 1.85 -18.05 -14.92
C SER A 155 0.56 -17.84 -14.14
N SER A 156 0.00 -16.62 -14.18
CA SER A 156 -1.45 -16.44 -14.11
C SER A 156 -1.89 -15.12 -14.72
N SER A 157 -2.75 -15.24 -15.72
CA SER A 157 -3.45 -14.19 -16.48
C SER A 157 -4.93 -14.12 -16.06
N ASN A 158 -5.57 -12.98 -16.33
CA ASN A 158 -6.97 -12.69 -16.72
C ASN A 158 -7.37 -11.32 -16.12
N SER A 159 -7.60 -10.22 -16.87
CA SER A 159 -8.67 -9.89 -17.84
C SER A 159 -10.10 -10.09 -17.30
N LEU A 160 -11.16 -9.34 -17.60
CA LEU A 160 -11.47 -8.07 -18.30
C LEU A 160 -12.99 -7.83 -18.04
N ASN A 161 -13.43 -6.56 -17.96
CA ASN A 161 -14.62 -5.97 -18.64
C ASN A 161 -15.59 -5.09 -17.83
N TYR A 162 -15.86 -3.94 -18.46
CA TYR A 162 -16.92 -2.96 -18.25
C TYR A 162 -18.28 -3.46 -18.78
N ALA A 163 -19.40 -2.98 -18.20
CA ALA A 163 -20.53 -2.43 -18.96
C ALA A 163 -21.54 -1.70 -18.05
N ASN A 164 -22.01 -0.57 -18.57
CA ASN A 164 -22.98 0.39 -18.02
C ASN A 164 -24.34 0.14 -18.72
N SER A 165 -25.48 0.32 -18.05
CA SER A 165 -26.81 0.49 -18.69
C SER A 165 -27.86 1.04 -17.73
N ALA A 166 -28.65 2.00 -18.20
CA ALA A 166 -29.60 2.83 -17.49
C ALA A 166 -31.08 2.47 -17.77
N ALA A 167 -31.99 2.96 -16.91
CA ALA A 167 -33.45 3.19 -17.08
C ALA A 167 -34.35 1.94 -17.29
N THR A 168 -35.57 1.76 -16.75
CA THR A 168 -36.68 2.69 -16.41
C THR A 168 -37.80 1.91 -15.66
N SER A 169 -38.55 2.63 -14.81
CA SER A 169 -40.01 2.51 -14.53
C SER A 169 -40.65 1.27 -13.86
N GLY A 170 -41.32 1.51 -12.71
CA GLY A 170 -42.75 1.17 -12.55
C GLY A 170 -43.18 0.07 -11.55
N ALA A 171 -43.76 0.52 -10.44
CA ALA A 171 -44.89 -0.06 -9.68
C ALA A 171 -44.75 -1.39 -8.89
N ALA A 172 -44.70 -1.20 -7.55
CA ALA A 172 -45.48 -1.84 -6.48
C ALA A 172 -45.88 -3.34 -6.58
N ALA A 173 -45.37 -4.16 -5.66
CA ALA A 173 -46.19 -4.80 -4.60
C ALA A 173 -45.33 -5.67 -3.66
N ASN A 174 -45.49 -5.36 -2.38
CA ASN A 174 -45.21 -6.07 -1.13
C ASN A 174 -44.57 -7.47 -1.07
N ASN A 175 -43.75 -7.55 0.00
CA ASN A 175 -43.48 -8.67 0.90
C ASN A 175 -42.48 -9.72 0.44
N THR A 176 -41.27 -9.57 0.96
CA THR A 176 -40.48 -10.67 1.53
C THR A 176 -39.57 -10.08 2.60
N GLY A 177 -39.56 -10.72 3.77
CA GLY A 177 -38.61 -10.38 4.83
C GLY A 177 -37.19 -10.67 4.36
N ASP A 178 -36.26 -9.82 4.76
CA ASP A 178 -34.87 -10.26 4.88
C ASP A 178 -34.16 -9.42 5.93
N SER A 179 -33.41 -10.13 6.77
CA SER A 179 -32.42 -9.58 7.68
C SER A 179 -31.27 -9.03 6.85
N GLY A 180 -31.08 -7.73 6.86
CA GLY A 180 -29.90 -7.11 6.27
C GLY A 180 -29.68 -5.74 6.87
N GLU A 181 -28.63 -5.61 7.69
CA GLU A 181 -28.09 -4.31 8.10
C GLU A 181 -27.81 -3.44 6.86
N PRO A 182 -28.32 -2.20 6.80
CA PRO A 182 -27.74 -1.19 5.95
C PRO A 182 -26.96 -0.19 6.82
N GLY A 183 -25.73 0.02 6.38
CA GLY A 183 -24.73 0.86 7.02
C GLY A 183 -25.11 2.33 7.21
N VAL A 184 -24.19 2.98 7.92
CA VAL A 184 -24.13 4.38 8.32
C VAL A 184 -24.26 5.31 7.11
N GLY A 185 -25.49 5.67 6.78
CA GLY A 185 -25.84 6.68 5.80
C GLY A 185 -27.22 7.21 6.14
N GLY A 186 -27.30 8.46 6.60
CA GLY A 186 -28.55 9.07 7.08
C GLY A 186 -29.61 9.12 5.97
N VAL A 187 -30.62 8.26 6.09
CA VAL A 187 -31.88 8.39 5.34
C VAL A 187 -32.76 9.39 6.09
N PRO A 188 -33.38 10.38 5.43
CA PRO A 188 -34.30 11.30 6.09
C PRO A 188 -35.43 10.51 6.76
N ASN A 189 -35.74 10.84 8.03
CA ASN A 189 -36.73 10.21 8.91
C ASN A 189 -36.33 8.93 9.68
N ARG A 190 -35.03 8.71 9.94
CA ARG A 190 -34.56 7.78 11.00
C ARG A 190 -33.63 8.49 11.96
N PHE A 191 -34.02 8.60 13.23
CA PHE A 191 -33.09 8.95 14.31
C PHE A 191 -32.60 7.64 14.94
N LEU A 192 -31.27 7.45 14.99
CA LEU A 192 -30.62 6.26 15.59
C LEU A 192 -31.09 4.90 15.01
N GLY A 193 -31.48 4.86 13.74
CA GLY A 193 -31.90 3.62 13.07
C GLY A 193 -33.35 3.18 13.33
N ILE A 194 -34.09 3.89 14.20
CA ILE A 194 -35.45 3.54 14.60
C ILE A 194 -36.47 4.34 13.79
N THR A 195 -37.44 3.64 13.19
CA THR A 195 -38.54 4.26 12.42
C THR A 195 -39.73 4.59 13.35
N PRO A 196 -40.46 5.70 13.17
CA PRO A 196 -41.66 6.00 13.97
C PRO A 196 -42.71 4.88 13.98
N ALA A 197 -42.86 4.15 12.86
CA ALA A 197 -43.74 2.98 12.76
C ALA A 197 -43.28 1.81 13.67
N TYR A 198 -41.98 1.65 13.87
CA TYR A 198 -41.41 0.62 14.75
C TYR A 198 -41.68 0.94 16.22
N LEU A 199 -41.56 2.22 16.63
CA LEU A 199 -41.95 2.68 17.97
C LEU A 199 -43.43 2.49 18.23
N TRP A 200 -44.28 2.83 17.24
CA TRP A 200 -45.73 2.63 17.36
C TRP A 200 -46.09 1.16 17.57
N GLN A 201 -45.45 0.27 16.82
CA GLN A 201 -45.70 -1.17 16.89
C GLN A 201 -45.18 -1.81 18.17
N THR A 202 -44.01 -1.38 18.67
CA THR A 202 -43.46 -1.84 19.95
C THR A 202 -44.23 -1.31 21.15
N GLN A 203 -44.78 -0.09 21.07
CA GLN A 203 -45.63 0.48 22.11
C GLN A 203 -47.01 -0.19 22.15
N LEU A 204 -47.59 -0.57 21.00
CA LEU A 204 -48.83 -1.35 20.96
C LEU A 204 -48.66 -2.79 21.45
N GLN A 205 -47.50 -3.42 21.26
CA GLN A 205 -47.28 -4.81 21.71
C GLN A 205 -46.87 -4.96 23.18
N ARG A 206 -46.41 -3.89 23.84
CA ARG A 206 -45.92 -3.95 25.23
C ARG A 206 -46.94 -3.57 26.31
N VAL A 207 -48.14 -3.13 25.96
CA VAL A 207 -49.16 -2.79 26.96
C VAL A 207 -50.19 -3.92 27.04
N PRO A 208 -50.34 -4.61 28.19
CA PRO A 208 -51.47 -5.52 28.40
C PRO A 208 -52.72 -4.68 28.66
N LEU A 209 -53.27 -4.07 27.62
CA LEU A 209 -54.59 -3.45 27.64
C LEU A 209 -55.45 -4.17 26.60
N SER A 210 -56.02 -5.30 27.01
CA SER A 210 -57.29 -5.78 26.44
C SER A 210 -58.48 -5.08 27.11
N MET A 211 -58.27 -3.89 27.69
CA MET A 211 -59.31 -3.10 28.32
C MET A 211 -59.69 -2.00 27.34
N ASP A 212 -60.95 -2.01 26.92
CA ASP A 212 -61.49 -1.08 25.93
C ASP A 212 -61.22 0.37 26.37
N MET A 213 -60.74 1.22 25.46
CA MET A 213 -60.36 2.61 25.79
C MET A 213 -61.54 3.40 26.39
N ALA A 214 -62.77 2.99 26.07
CA ALA A 214 -64.00 3.53 26.66
C ALA A 214 -64.13 3.17 28.16
N ASP A 215 -63.76 1.96 28.57
CA ASP A 215 -63.84 1.52 29.97
C ASP A 215 -62.78 2.20 30.84
N TYR A 216 -61.59 2.44 30.27
CA TYR A 216 -60.54 3.23 30.93
C TYR A 216 -60.96 4.69 31.12
N GLN A 217 -61.56 5.32 30.12
CA GLN A 217 -62.07 6.69 30.25
C GLN A 217 -63.24 6.80 31.23
N LEU A 218 -64.10 5.77 31.32
CA LEU A 218 -65.20 5.73 32.29
C LEU A 218 -64.71 5.52 33.73
N THR A 219 -63.68 4.69 33.93
CA THR A 219 -63.07 4.52 35.26
C THR A 219 -62.28 5.74 35.69
N LEU A 220 -61.51 6.33 34.77
CA LEU A 220 -60.76 7.56 35.05
C LEU A 220 -61.68 8.74 35.38
N SER A 221 -62.80 8.90 34.66
CA SER A 221 -63.77 9.97 34.96
C SER A 221 -64.42 9.78 36.33
N ARG A 222 -64.81 8.55 36.69
CA ARG A 222 -65.34 8.24 38.03
C ARG A 222 -64.33 8.48 39.15
N GLU A 223 -63.06 8.14 38.93
CA GLU A 223 -61.97 8.37 39.89
C GLU A 223 -61.69 9.87 40.07
N ILE A 224 -61.71 10.64 38.97
CA ILE A 224 -61.58 12.10 38.98
C ILE A 224 -62.74 12.75 39.74
N ASP A 225 -63.98 12.32 39.49
CA ASP A 225 -65.16 12.82 40.18
C ASP A 225 -65.14 12.48 41.67
N ALA A 226 -64.72 11.26 42.03
CA ALA A 226 -64.57 10.86 43.44
C ALA A 226 -63.50 11.70 44.16
N ARG A 227 -62.37 11.98 43.49
CA ARG A 227 -61.31 12.84 44.04
C ARG A 227 -61.73 14.30 44.14
N LEU A 228 -62.47 14.81 43.17
CA LEU A 228 -63.04 16.16 43.21
C LEU A 228 -64.06 16.26 44.33
N LYS A 229 -64.95 15.28 44.46
CA LYS A 229 -65.95 15.24 45.53
C LYS A 229 -65.30 15.19 46.91
N SER A 230 -64.29 14.34 47.11
CA SER A 230 -63.50 14.33 48.35
C SER A 230 -62.81 15.66 48.64
N LYS A 231 -62.31 16.38 47.63
CA LYS A 231 -61.71 17.71 47.82
C LYS A 231 -62.75 18.77 48.14
N CYS A 232 -63.92 18.72 47.50
CA CYS A 232 -65.04 19.61 47.80
C CYS A 232 -65.63 19.36 49.18
N ASP A 233 -65.76 18.10 49.60
CA ASP A 233 -66.21 17.71 50.94
C ASP A 233 -65.19 18.16 51.99
N LYS A 234 -63.88 17.99 51.74
CA LYS A 234 -62.82 18.52 52.62
C LYS A 234 -62.81 20.05 52.71
N LEU A 235 -63.13 20.74 51.61
CA LEU A 235 -63.31 22.20 51.63
C LEU A 235 -64.56 22.59 52.40
N ALA A 236 -65.67 21.87 52.21
CA ALA A 236 -66.92 22.10 52.93
C ALA A 236 -66.75 21.87 54.44
N ASP A 237 -66.06 20.80 54.85
CA ASP A 237 -65.70 20.54 56.25
C ASP A 237 -64.81 21.65 56.82
N ALA A 238 -63.83 22.14 56.06
CA ALA A 238 -62.99 23.26 56.47
C ALA A 238 -63.75 24.59 56.60
N PHE A 239 -64.80 24.81 55.79
CA PHE A 239 -65.68 25.98 55.91
C PHE A 239 -66.72 25.84 57.03
N VAL A 240 -67.18 24.62 57.34
CA VAL A 240 -68.12 24.36 58.45
C VAL A 240 -67.42 24.45 59.80
N ASP A 241 -66.18 23.95 59.92
CA ASP A 241 -65.36 24.08 61.13
C ASP A 241 -64.98 25.55 61.45
N ASP A 242 -64.93 26.42 60.43
CA ASP A 242 -64.64 27.86 60.57
C ASP A 242 -65.87 28.69 61.00
N ILE A 243 -67.09 28.14 60.91
CA ILE A 243 -68.33 28.85 61.33
C ILE A 243 -68.59 28.67 62.84
N ASP A 244 -68.23 27.52 63.43
CA ASP A 244 -68.44 27.25 64.86
C ASP A 244 -67.21 27.48 65.75
N SER A 245 -66.02 27.69 65.17
CA SER A 245 -64.80 28.05 65.92
C SER A 245 -64.56 29.56 65.93
N SER A 246 -65.33 30.27 66.75
CA SER A 246 -65.08 31.67 67.09
C SER A 246 -63.78 31.85 67.91
N SER A 247 -62.61 31.89 67.26
CA SER A 247 -61.52 32.84 67.61
C SER A 247 -60.32 32.73 66.67
N GLY A 248 -60.10 33.80 65.89
CA GLY A 248 -58.77 34.34 65.66
C GLY A 248 -57.76 33.51 64.86
N SER A 249 -58.00 33.30 63.55
CA SER A 249 -56.89 33.06 62.62
C SER A 249 -57.04 33.76 61.25
N GLN A 250 -57.45 35.04 61.26
CA GLN A 250 -57.43 35.89 60.05
C GLN A 250 -56.01 36.29 59.56
N SER A 251 -54.95 35.53 59.88
CA SER A 251 -53.55 35.88 59.58
C SER A 251 -52.81 34.92 58.63
N SER A 252 -53.46 33.87 58.13
CA SER A 252 -52.83 32.90 57.21
C SER A 252 -53.01 33.26 55.73
N SER A 253 -54.15 33.83 55.35
CA SER A 253 -54.49 34.14 53.95
C SER A 253 -53.87 35.45 53.43
N SER A 254 -53.65 36.43 54.32
CA SER A 254 -53.12 37.77 53.95
C SER A 254 -51.60 37.83 53.69
N ARG A 255 -50.82 36.83 54.12
CA ARG A 255 -49.36 36.75 53.94
C ARG A 255 -48.91 35.96 52.71
N LEU A 256 -49.85 35.35 52.00
CA LEU A 256 -49.56 34.52 50.83
C LEU A 256 -48.98 35.33 49.66
N PRO A 257 -49.49 36.55 49.35
CA PRO A 257 -48.91 37.39 48.29
C PRO A 257 -47.46 37.81 48.57
N GLU A 258 -47.11 38.08 49.82
CA GLU A 258 -45.75 38.47 50.23
C GLU A 258 -44.76 37.30 50.13
N ARG A 259 -45.19 36.09 50.51
CA ARG A 259 -44.39 34.87 50.32
C ARG A 259 -44.19 34.52 48.86
N VAL A 260 -45.24 34.68 48.04
CA VAL A 260 -45.16 34.49 46.59
C VAL A 260 -44.21 35.51 45.97
N LYS A 261 -44.26 36.77 46.40
CA LYS A 261 -43.33 37.81 45.95
C LYS A 261 -41.87 37.46 46.26
N LEU A 262 -41.57 37.01 47.47
CA LEU A 262 -40.20 36.58 47.83
C LEU A 262 -39.75 35.35 47.02
N ILE A 263 -40.64 34.40 46.77
CA ILE A 263 -40.32 33.22 45.93
C ILE A 263 -40.07 33.65 44.48
N ILE A 264 -40.84 34.60 43.94
CA ILE A 264 -40.62 35.13 42.59
C ILE A 264 -39.27 35.84 42.52
N GLU A 265 -38.95 36.70 43.49
CA GLU A 265 -37.65 37.38 43.55
C GLU A 265 -36.47 36.40 43.71
N GLU A 266 -36.66 35.28 44.41
CA GLU A 266 -35.68 34.19 44.51
C GLU A 266 -35.49 33.49 43.15
N ILE A 267 -36.59 33.11 42.50
CA ILE A 267 -36.57 32.45 41.18
C ILE A 267 -35.94 33.37 40.13
N GLU A 268 -36.27 34.66 40.11
CA GLU A 268 -35.70 35.63 39.18
C GLU A 268 -34.18 35.79 39.37
N ARG A 269 -33.71 35.72 40.63
CA ARG A 269 -32.28 35.78 40.94
C ARG A 269 -31.56 34.49 40.55
N GLU A 270 -32.16 33.33 40.80
CA GLU A 270 -31.65 32.03 40.34
C GLU A 270 -31.61 31.98 38.82
N GLU A 271 -32.64 32.49 38.13
CA GLU A 271 -32.71 32.54 36.68
C GLU A 271 -31.64 33.48 36.10
N ALA A 272 -31.36 34.61 36.75
CA ALA A 272 -30.27 35.50 36.37
C ALA A 272 -28.89 34.83 36.54
N ALA A 273 -28.67 34.12 37.65
CA ALA A 273 -27.45 33.36 37.90
C ALA A 273 -27.24 32.25 36.86
N LEU A 274 -28.28 31.47 36.56
CA LEU A 274 -28.22 30.42 35.54
C LEU A 274 -27.96 30.98 34.14
N ARG A 275 -28.51 32.15 33.80
CA ARG A 275 -28.19 32.83 32.53
C ARG A 275 -26.73 33.25 32.46
N GLU A 276 -26.19 33.81 33.54
CA GLU A 276 -24.77 34.19 33.60
C GLU A 276 -23.86 32.97 33.47
N ASP A 277 -24.21 31.86 34.13
CA ASP A 277 -23.49 30.59 34.01
C ASP A 277 -23.49 30.06 32.57
N LEU A 278 -24.64 30.11 31.90
CA LEU A 278 -24.77 29.70 30.48
C LEU A 278 -23.88 30.55 29.58
N TYR A 279 -23.93 31.89 29.72
CA TYR A 279 -23.05 32.78 28.95
C TYR A 279 -21.56 32.58 29.27
N SER A 280 -21.22 32.26 30.52
CA SER A 280 -19.85 31.95 30.91
C SER A 280 -19.36 30.65 30.28
N ALA A 281 -20.25 29.64 30.17
CA ALA A 281 -19.96 28.37 29.53
C ALA A 281 -19.76 28.55 28.02
N ASP A 282 -20.64 29.31 27.35
CA ASP A 282 -20.53 29.60 25.92
C ASP A 282 -19.22 30.33 25.58
N ARG A 283 -18.79 31.28 26.41
CA ARG A 283 -17.48 31.96 26.25
C ARG A 283 -16.32 30.97 26.36
N LYS A 284 -16.33 30.10 27.37
CA LYS A 284 -15.31 29.06 27.55
C LYS A 284 -15.29 28.09 26.37
N PHE A 285 -16.45 27.67 25.86
CA PHE A 285 -16.53 26.83 24.67
C PHE A 285 -15.94 27.51 23.44
N ALA A 286 -16.27 28.77 23.19
CA ALA A 286 -15.69 29.53 22.09
C ALA A 286 -14.15 29.63 22.19
N GLU A 287 -13.62 29.84 23.40
CA GLU A 287 -12.17 29.83 23.65
C GLU A 287 -11.53 28.47 23.33
N TYR A 288 -12.15 27.35 23.74
CA TYR A 288 -11.66 26.01 23.40
C TYR A 288 -11.70 25.73 21.90
N TYR A 289 -12.78 26.10 21.22
CA TYR A 289 -12.87 25.93 19.76
C TYR A 289 -11.79 26.73 19.04
N ASN A 290 -11.52 27.97 19.47
CA ASN A 290 -10.46 28.80 18.90
C ASN A 290 -9.06 28.20 19.11
N VAL A 291 -8.78 27.64 20.30
CA VAL A 291 -7.50 26.96 20.57
C VAL A 291 -7.38 25.69 19.73
N LEU A 292 -8.47 24.91 19.60
CA LEU A 292 -8.49 23.72 18.76
C LEU A 292 -8.24 24.04 17.28
N GLU A 293 -8.83 25.13 16.78
CA GLU A 293 -8.63 25.61 15.41
C GLU A 293 -7.17 26.03 15.18
N GLN A 294 -6.54 26.70 16.16
CA GLN A 294 -5.12 27.07 16.09
C GLN A 294 -4.21 25.84 16.06
N ILE A 295 -4.46 24.85 16.93
CA ILE A 295 -3.71 23.58 16.95
C ILE A 295 -3.88 22.84 15.63
N LEU A 296 -5.11 22.74 15.12
CA LEU A 296 -5.39 22.09 13.84
C LEU A 296 -4.70 22.81 12.68
N GLY A 297 -4.73 24.15 12.66
CA GLY A 297 -4.05 24.96 11.64
C GLY A 297 -2.55 24.72 11.61
N VAL A 298 -1.90 24.66 12.78
CA VAL A 298 -0.47 24.35 12.87
C VAL A 298 -0.17 22.91 12.49
N LEU A 299 -1.02 21.94 12.87
CA LEU A 299 -0.85 20.55 12.46
C LEU A 299 -0.95 20.40 10.93
N ILE A 300 -1.87 21.11 10.29
CA ILE A 300 -2.02 21.16 8.83
C ILE A 300 -0.75 21.75 8.19
N LYS A 301 -0.23 22.86 8.71
CA LYS A 301 1.04 23.45 8.24
C LYS A 301 2.19 22.46 8.38
N LEU A 302 2.36 21.81 9.55
CA LEU A 302 3.42 20.83 9.78
C LEU A 302 3.33 19.65 8.81
N VAL A 303 2.14 19.12 8.56
CA VAL A 303 1.96 18.01 7.61
C VAL A 303 2.26 18.44 6.18
N LYS A 304 1.80 19.63 5.76
CA LYS A 304 2.06 20.15 4.41
C LYS A 304 3.54 20.49 4.21
N ASP A 305 4.12 21.27 5.12
CA ASP A 305 5.43 21.89 4.93
C ASP A 305 6.56 20.93 5.30
N LEU A 306 6.39 20.08 6.33
CA LEU A 306 7.47 19.17 6.76
C LEU A 306 7.33 17.77 6.16
N LYS A 307 6.13 17.20 6.10
CA LYS A 307 5.97 15.84 5.55
C LYS A 307 5.81 15.83 4.05
N LEU A 308 4.85 16.59 3.51
CA LEU A 308 4.51 16.51 2.10
C LEU A 308 5.56 17.21 1.21
N GLN A 309 5.99 18.42 1.59
CA GLN A 309 6.96 19.18 0.80
C GLN A 309 8.36 18.57 0.85
N HIS A 310 8.84 18.13 2.01
CA HIS A 310 10.14 17.45 2.08
C HIS A 310 10.12 16.12 1.31
N GLN A 311 9.02 15.36 1.38
CA GLN A 311 8.86 14.14 0.58
C GLN A 311 8.87 14.45 -0.92
N HIS A 312 8.17 15.49 -1.36
CA HIS A 312 8.18 15.90 -2.76
C HIS A 312 9.57 16.30 -3.27
N GLN A 313 10.31 17.10 -2.49
CA GLN A 313 11.67 17.51 -2.83
C GLN A 313 12.62 16.31 -2.90
N TYR A 314 12.46 15.35 -1.98
CA TYR A 314 13.22 14.11 -1.99
C TYR A 314 12.92 13.26 -3.22
N ASP A 315 11.64 13.07 -3.57
CA ASP A 315 11.22 12.31 -4.74
C ASP A 315 11.73 12.97 -6.04
N GLU A 316 11.75 14.30 -6.10
CA GLU A 316 12.31 15.04 -7.24
C GLU A 316 13.83 14.81 -7.38
N LEU A 317 14.58 14.88 -6.28
CA LEU A 317 16.01 14.58 -6.28
C LEU A 317 16.26 13.12 -6.69
N GLN A 318 15.51 12.16 -6.14
CA GLN A 318 15.64 10.75 -6.49
C GLN A 318 15.35 10.50 -7.97
N LYS A 319 14.32 11.16 -8.52
CA LYS A 319 14.01 11.11 -9.96
C LYS A 319 15.17 11.62 -10.79
N THR A 320 15.71 12.79 -10.47
CA THR A 320 16.84 13.37 -11.23
C THR A 320 18.07 12.46 -11.17
N TRP A 321 18.38 11.91 -10.00
CA TRP A 321 19.47 10.94 -9.83
C TRP A 321 19.27 9.67 -10.67
N LEU A 322 18.08 9.08 -10.63
CA LEU A 322 17.76 7.90 -11.45
C LEU A 322 17.87 8.20 -12.94
N CYS A 323 17.40 9.37 -13.39
CA CYS A 323 17.57 9.80 -14.77
C CYS A 323 19.06 9.89 -15.15
N LYS A 324 19.90 10.51 -14.32
CA LYS A 324 21.35 10.61 -14.57
C LYS A 324 22.05 9.25 -14.58
N ARG A 325 21.63 8.33 -13.70
CA ARG A 325 22.13 6.96 -13.70
C ARG A 325 21.74 6.19 -14.97
N CYS A 326 20.51 6.35 -15.45
CA CYS A 326 20.06 5.78 -16.73
C CYS A 326 20.81 6.36 -17.93
N GLU A 327 21.01 7.68 -17.96
CA GLU A 327 21.81 8.36 -18.99
C GLU A 327 23.26 7.83 -19.01
N THR A 328 23.86 7.64 -17.83
CA THR A 328 25.21 7.10 -17.69
C THR A 328 25.29 5.64 -18.16
N MET A 329 24.31 4.82 -17.80
CA MET A 329 24.24 3.43 -18.28
C MET A 329 24.06 3.38 -19.80
N SER A 330 23.20 4.22 -20.37
CA SER A 330 23.03 4.35 -21.81
C SER A 330 24.32 4.76 -22.52
N ALA A 331 25.10 5.68 -21.94
CA ALA A 331 26.40 6.07 -22.48
C ALA A 331 27.40 4.91 -22.42
N LYS A 332 27.46 4.16 -21.30
CA LYS A 332 28.31 2.97 -21.17
C LYS A 332 27.95 1.90 -22.21
N LEU A 333 26.67 1.64 -22.43
CA LEU A 333 26.20 0.69 -23.44
C LEU A 333 26.62 1.12 -24.85
N ARG A 334 26.51 2.41 -25.19
CA ARG A 334 26.98 2.95 -26.48
C ARG A 334 28.49 2.78 -26.66
N VAL A 335 29.29 2.97 -25.62
CA VAL A 335 30.73 2.71 -25.68
C VAL A 335 31.00 1.22 -25.95
N LEU A 336 30.32 0.32 -25.24
CA LEU A 336 30.46 -1.12 -25.47
C LEU A 336 30.06 -1.53 -26.89
N GLU A 337 28.99 -0.94 -27.43
CA GLU A 337 28.59 -1.12 -28.82
C GLU A 337 29.71 -0.71 -29.78
N HIS A 338 30.33 0.45 -29.59
CA HIS A 338 31.44 0.90 -30.42
C HIS A 338 32.69 0.01 -30.28
N VAL A 339 32.99 -0.48 -29.07
CA VAL A 339 34.10 -1.43 -28.86
C VAL A 339 33.83 -2.73 -29.62
N LEU A 340 32.62 -3.28 -29.52
CA LEU A 340 32.24 -4.50 -30.22
C LEU A 340 32.30 -4.31 -31.74
N LEU A 341 31.86 -3.15 -32.26
CA LEU A 341 31.98 -2.81 -33.67
C LEU A 341 33.44 -2.72 -34.13
N LEU A 342 34.34 -2.14 -33.34
CA LEU A 342 35.77 -2.08 -33.65
C LEU A 342 36.42 -3.47 -33.63
N GLU A 343 36.04 -4.32 -32.68
CA GLU A 343 36.56 -5.70 -32.58
C GLU A 343 36.05 -6.61 -33.70
N THR A 344 34.79 -6.45 -34.13
CA THR A 344 34.18 -7.27 -35.19
C THR A 344 34.54 -6.78 -36.59
N TYR A 345 34.55 -5.47 -36.81
CA TYR A 345 34.87 -4.83 -38.09
C TYR A 345 36.28 -4.25 -38.07
N THR A 346 37.27 -5.15 -38.06
CA THR A 346 38.67 -4.78 -38.23
C THR A 346 38.95 -4.41 -39.69
N GLN A 347 40.07 -3.70 -39.90
CA GLN A 347 40.50 -3.27 -41.23
C GLN A 347 40.73 -4.44 -42.21
N GLU A 348 40.93 -5.66 -41.68
CA GLU A 348 41.05 -6.89 -42.47
C GLU A 348 39.72 -7.62 -42.65
N SER A 349 38.83 -7.61 -41.65
CA SER A 349 37.54 -8.31 -41.75
C SER A 349 36.57 -7.63 -42.71
N ILE A 350 36.60 -6.28 -42.79
CA ILE A 350 35.75 -5.51 -43.70
C ILE A 350 35.97 -5.89 -45.18
N PRO A 351 37.19 -5.87 -45.75
CA PRO A 351 37.42 -6.27 -47.13
C PRO A 351 37.14 -7.76 -47.37
N ALA A 352 37.38 -8.63 -46.37
CA ALA A 352 37.01 -10.04 -46.46
C ALA A 352 35.50 -10.24 -46.56
N LEU A 353 34.72 -9.56 -45.72
CA LEU A 353 33.25 -9.53 -45.75
C LEU A 353 32.72 -9.00 -47.08
N HIS A 354 33.35 -7.97 -47.66
CA HIS A 354 32.97 -7.47 -49.00
C HIS A 354 33.21 -8.51 -50.09
N LYS A 355 34.34 -9.24 -50.05
CA LYS A 355 34.59 -10.34 -50.98
C LYS A 355 33.56 -11.46 -50.83
N ILE A 356 33.25 -11.88 -49.60
CA ILE A 356 32.23 -12.90 -49.33
C ILE A 356 30.86 -12.43 -49.83
N ARG A 357 30.47 -11.19 -49.54
CA ARG A 357 29.21 -10.60 -50.02
C ARG A 357 29.16 -10.61 -51.54
N LYS A 358 30.23 -10.21 -52.23
CA LYS A 358 30.30 -10.21 -53.69
C LYS A 358 30.12 -11.63 -54.25
N TYR A 359 30.85 -12.61 -53.71
CA TYR A 359 30.70 -14.01 -54.10
C TYR A 359 29.28 -14.54 -53.88
N LEU A 360 28.66 -14.22 -52.75
CA LEU A 360 27.29 -14.65 -52.46
C LEU A 360 26.30 -13.99 -53.42
N VAL A 361 26.43 -12.70 -53.70
CA VAL A 361 25.57 -12.00 -54.66
C VAL A 361 25.72 -12.60 -56.05
N GLU A 362 26.95 -12.79 -56.54
CA GLU A 362 27.21 -13.40 -57.85
C GLU A 362 26.65 -14.83 -57.92
N ALA A 363 26.84 -15.65 -56.88
CA ALA A 363 26.30 -17.00 -56.81
C ALA A 363 24.76 -17.01 -56.78
N THR A 364 24.12 -16.06 -56.09
CA THR A 364 22.66 -15.94 -56.08
C THR A 364 22.13 -15.46 -57.43
N GLU A 365 22.82 -14.54 -58.11
CA GLU A 365 22.47 -14.09 -59.44
C GLU A 365 22.58 -15.23 -60.45
N GLU A 366 23.68 -16.00 -60.42
CA GLU A 366 23.88 -17.17 -61.27
C GLU A 366 22.81 -18.24 -61.03
N ALA A 367 22.54 -18.57 -59.76
CA ALA A 367 21.49 -19.52 -59.40
C ALA A 367 20.09 -19.03 -59.85
N SER A 368 19.81 -17.74 -59.71
CA SER A 368 18.55 -17.14 -60.16
C SER A 368 18.42 -17.16 -61.69
N ALA A 369 19.52 -16.92 -62.41
CA ALA A 369 19.56 -16.99 -63.87
C ALA A 369 19.38 -18.43 -64.35
N ALA A 370 20.03 -19.41 -63.69
CA ALA A 370 19.85 -20.82 -63.98
C ALA A 370 18.42 -21.29 -63.69
N TYR A 371 17.84 -20.88 -62.57
CA TYR A 371 16.44 -21.14 -62.22
C TYR A 371 15.49 -20.55 -63.26
N ASN A 372 15.64 -19.27 -63.58
CA ASN A 372 14.80 -18.59 -64.58
C ASN A 372 14.91 -19.29 -65.93
N LYS A 373 16.12 -19.71 -66.35
CA LYS A 373 16.33 -20.48 -67.58
C LYS A 373 15.68 -21.86 -67.54
N ALA A 374 15.67 -22.53 -66.39
CA ALA A 374 14.96 -23.80 -66.22
C ALA A 374 13.44 -23.60 -66.28
N VAL A 375 12.93 -22.55 -65.63
CA VAL A 375 11.50 -22.19 -65.66
C VAL A 375 11.04 -21.82 -67.06
N THR A 376 11.82 -21.05 -67.83
CA THR A 376 11.45 -20.74 -69.23
C THR A 376 11.40 -22.01 -70.07
N ARG A 377 12.38 -22.92 -69.93
CA ARG A 377 12.36 -24.24 -70.60
C ARG A 377 11.15 -25.07 -70.19
N LEU A 378 10.80 -25.11 -68.90
CA LEU A 378 9.61 -25.82 -68.43
C LEU A 378 8.33 -25.22 -68.99
N ARG A 379 8.23 -23.89 -69.10
CA ARG A 379 7.09 -23.23 -69.75
C ARG A 379 7.00 -23.56 -71.23
N GLU A 380 8.12 -23.66 -71.94
CA GLU A 380 8.16 -24.12 -73.33
C GLU A 380 7.58 -25.53 -73.44
N TYR A 381 7.93 -26.46 -72.54
CA TYR A 381 7.35 -27.82 -72.51
C TYR A 381 5.87 -27.84 -72.13
N GLN A 382 5.44 -26.98 -71.20
CA GLN A 382 4.03 -26.87 -70.80
C GLN A 382 3.13 -26.34 -71.93
N GLY A 383 3.70 -25.59 -72.89
CA GLY A 383 3.01 -25.15 -74.09
C GLY A 383 2.88 -26.19 -75.20
N VAL A 384 3.47 -27.38 -75.03
CA VAL A 384 3.37 -28.48 -76.01
C VAL A 384 2.07 -29.27 -75.80
N ASP A 385 1.46 -29.70 -76.90
CA ASP A 385 0.20 -30.46 -76.96
C ASP A 385 0.18 -31.67 -75.99
N PRO A 386 -0.93 -31.96 -75.28
CA PRO A 386 -1.13 -33.19 -74.48
C PRO A 386 -0.72 -34.51 -75.16
N HIS A 387 -0.68 -34.57 -76.50
CA HIS A 387 -0.14 -35.72 -77.22
C HIS A 387 1.36 -35.98 -76.95
N PHE A 388 2.13 -34.92 -76.67
CA PHE A 388 3.56 -34.99 -76.38
C PHE A 388 3.89 -35.78 -75.11
N ASP A 389 3.07 -35.68 -74.06
CA ASP A 389 3.23 -36.48 -72.84
C ASP A 389 3.09 -37.98 -73.13
N THR A 390 2.20 -38.34 -74.05
CA THR A 390 2.01 -39.73 -74.47
C THR A 390 3.23 -40.24 -75.24
N ILE A 391 3.78 -39.42 -76.14
CA ILE A 391 5.01 -39.73 -76.88
C ILE A 391 6.21 -39.81 -75.93
N ALA A 392 6.35 -38.90 -74.98
CA ALA A 392 7.45 -38.90 -74.01
C ALA A 392 7.43 -40.18 -73.13
N ARG A 393 6.25 -40.64 -72.70
CA ARG A 393 6.10 -41.92 -71.99
C ARG A 393 6.48 -43.11 -72.86
N GLN A 394 6.01 -43.16 -74.11
CA GLN A 394 6.36 -44.23 -75.04
C GLN A 394 7.87 -44.25 -75.33
N TYR A 395 8.49 -43.09 -75.51
CA TYR A 395 9.93 -42.96 -75.69
C TYR A 395 10.68 -43.45 -74.44
N HIS A 396 10.25 -43.07 -73.24
CA HIS A 396 10.83 -43.54 -71.99
C HIS A 396 10.74 -45.07 -71.86
N ASP A 397 9.60 -45.66 -72.19
CA ASP A 397 9.42 -47.12 -72.17
C ASP A 397 10.32 -47.84 -73.17
N VAL A 398 10.52 -47.26 -74.36
CA VAL A 398 11.44 -47.79 -75.38
C VAL A 398 12.89 -47.68 -74.93
N VAL A 399 13.30 -46.54 -74.38
CA VAL A 399 14.65 -46.35 -73.84
C VAL A 399 14.93 -47.34 -72.71
N LYS A 400 14.00 -47.51 -71.77
CA LYS A 400 14.12 -48.49 -70.68
C LYS A 400 14.22 -49.93 -71.20
N LYS A 401 13.47 -50.28 -72.25
CA LYS A 401 13.58 -51.58 -72.92
C LYS A 401 14.93 -51.74 -73.61
N LEU A 402 15.45 -50.69 -74.27
CA LEU A 402 16.78 -50.71 -74.89
C LEU A 402 17.89 -50.86 -73.88
N GLU A 403 17.83 -50.17 -72.74
CA GLU A 403 18.79 -50.34 -71.64
C GLU A 403 18.74 -51.76 -71.08
N ASN A 404 17.55 -52.32 -70.87
CA ASN A 404 17.38 -53.71 -70.43
C ASN A 404 17.91 -54.71 -71.47
N MET A 405 17.68 -54.48 -72.75
CA MET A 405 18.19 -55.32 -73.83
C MET A 405 19.70 -55.20 -73.97
N GLN A 406 20.26 -54.00 -73.90
CA GLN A 406 21.71 -53.77 -73.88
C GLN A 406 22.35 -54.45 -72.69
N TRP A 407 21.74 -54.34 -71.51
CA TRP A 407 22.17 -55.05 -70.32
C TRP A 407 22.12 -56.58 -70.53
N THR A 408 21.04 -57.09 -71.13
CA THR A 408 20.88 -58.53 -71.43
C THR A 408 21.88 -59.02 -72.47
N ILE A 409 22.13 -58.25 -73.52
CA ILE A 409 23.12 -58.56 -74.57
C ILE A 409 24.52 -58.54 -73.97
N HIS A 410 24.83 -57.54 -73.15
CA HIS A 410 26.10 -57.46 -72.45
C HIS A 410 26.30 -58.67 -71.53
N GLN A 411 25.26 -59.08 -70.81
CA GLN A 411 25.29 -60.28 -69.96
C GLN A 411 25.49 -61.57 -70.79
N VAL A 412 24.77 -61.72 -71.90
CA VAL A 412 24.90 -62.87 -72.81
C VAL A 412 26.26 -62.89 -73.49
N GLU A 413 26.84 -61.75 -73.84
CA GLU A 413 28.20 -61.64 -74.36
C GLU A 413 29.24 -62.07 -73.32
N MET A 414 29.04 -61.69 -72.05
CA MET A 414 29.86 -62.18 -70.93
C MET A 414 29.72 -63.70 -70.73
N ASP A 415 28.53 -64.27 -70.94
CA ASP A 415 28.27 -65.71 -70.80
C ASP A 415 28.78 -66.54 -72.00
N LEU A 416 28.68 -66.02 -73.23
CA LEU A 416 29.25 -66.63 -74.46
C LEU A 416 30.78 -66.65 -74.44
N LYS A 417 31.41 -65.56 -73.94
CA LYS A 417 32.86 -65.53 -73.68
C LYS A 417 33.29 -66.49 -72.57
N ARG A 418 32.35 -67.03 -71.79
CA ARG A 418 32.59 -67.99 -70.69
C ARG A 418 32.31 -69.45 -71.07
N LEU A 419 31.80 -69.77 -72.26
CA LEU A 419 31.68 -71.16 -72.70
C LEU A 419 33.04 -71.68 -73.23
N PRO A 420 33.55 -72.82 -72.74
CA PRO A 420 34.86 -73.33 -73.15
C PRO A 420 34.81 -73.96 -74.55
N ASP A 421 35.80 -73.61 -75.38
CA ASP A 421 36.26 -74.45 -76.49
C ASP A 421 36.74 -75.80 -75.93
N HIS A 422 35.81 -76.74 -75.77
CA HIS A 422 36.08 -78.18 -75.77
C HIS A 422 35.22 -78.73 -76.90
N VAL A 423 35.81 -79.25 -77.99
CA VAL A 423 36.30 -80.63 -78.05
C VAL A 423 37.63 -80.73 -78.84
N SER A 424 38.51 -81.58 -78.30
CA SER A 424 39.78 -82.12 -78.79
C SER A 424 39.91 -82.43 -80.29
N SER A 425 41.18 -82.38 -80.75
CA SER A 425 41.84 -83.21 -81.80
C SER A 425 41.24 -83.35 -83.19
#